data_AF-A0A967QVB1-F1
#
_entry.id   AF-A0A967QVB1-F1
#
_cell.length_a   1.000
_cell.length_b   1.000
_cell.length_c   1.000
_cell.angle_alpha   90.00
_cell.angle_beta   90.00
_cell.angle_gamma   90.00
#
_symmetry.space_group_name_H-M   'P 1'
#
loop_
_entity.id
_entity.type
_entity.pdbx_description
1 polymer ?
#
loop_
_entity_poly.entity_id
_entity_poly.type
_entity_poly.pdbx_seq_one_letter_code
_entity_poly.pdbx_strand_id
1 'polypeptide(L)'
;MTEQTTETRTRPADYPRRILLAVTGLSPQVVTETLYALTQELDPAFVPSEIHLITTAEGADFARHMLLDPDDGRYFQLCQEHGLDAARIGFDESRIHVISRA
;
A
#
# COMPACT_ATOMS: atom_id res chain seq x y z
N MET A 1 1.73 -15.96 39.10
CA MET A 1 2.30 -14.69 38.61
C MET A 1 2.68 -14.96 37.17
N THR A 2 1.80 -14.60 36.25
CA THR A 2 1.81 -15.08 34.86
C THR A 2 2.95 -14.43 34.11
N GLU A 3 3.95 -15.22 33.74
CA GLU A 3 4.99 -14.82 32.79
C GLU A 3 4.31 -14.56 31.44
N GLN A 4 4.26 -13.29 31.04
CA GLN A 4 3.87 -12.93 29.69
C GLN A 4 5.03 -13.27 28.77
N THR A 5 4.95 -14.41 28.10
CA THR A 5 5.86 -14.79 27.02
C THR A 5 5.75 -13.75 25.91
N THR A 6 6.81 -12.97 25.69
CA THR A 6 6.96 -12.12 24.52
C THR A 6 6.98 -13.00 23.28
N GLU A 7 5.83 -13.18 22.63
CA GLU A 7 5.75 -13.87 21.33
C GLU A 7 6.58 -13.10 20.30
N THR A 8 7.63 -13.74 19.79
CA THR A 8 8.47 -13.19 18.71
C THR A 8 7.65 -13.12 17.43
N ARG A 9 7.21 -11.92 17.04
CA ARG A 9 6.58 -11.67 15.74
C ARG A 9 7.60 -11.91 14.62
N THR A 10 7.40 -12.93 13.79
CA THR A 10 8.36 -13.29 12.73
C THR A 10 7.82 -13.06 11.32
N ARG A 11 6.49 -12.94 11.15
CA ARG A 11 5.87 -12.73 9.83
C ARG A 11 5.20 -11.36 9.75
N PRO A 12 5.09 -10.76 8.55
CA PRO A 12 4.45 -9.45 8.40
C PRO A 12 3.05 -9.38 9.00
N ALA A 13 2.23 -10.43 8.81
CA ALA A 13 0.86 -10.51 9.33
C ALA A 13 0.76 -10.44 10.87
N ASP A 14 1.82 -10.79 11.60
CA ASP A 14 1.84 -10.77 13.07
C ASP A 14 1.94 -9.33 13.63
N TYR A 15 2.28 -8.35 12.78
CA TYR A 15 2.40 -6.94 13.16
C TYR A 15 1.08 -6.20 12.93
N PRO A 16 0.59 -5.40 13.90
CA PRO A 16 -0.64 -4.63 13.73
C PRO A 16 -0.52 -3.55 12.64
N ARG A 17 0.69 -3.01 12.45
CA ARG A 17 1.02 -1.99 11.43
C ARG A 17 2.02 -2.57 10.44
N ARG A 18 1.69 -2.48 9.15
CA ARG A 18 2.43 -3.07 8.02
C ARG A 18 2.42 -2.07 6.88
N ILE A 19 3.56 -1.47 6.57
CA ILE A 19 3.64 -0.37 5.59
C ILE A 19 4.20 -0.91 4.29
N LEU A 20 3.47 -0.70 3.19
CA LEU A 20 4.05 -0.76 1.86
C LEU A 20 4.56 0.64 1.50
N LEU A 21 5.89 0.82 1.52
CA LEU A 21 6.53 2.06 1.07
C LEU A 21 7.09 1.83 -0.33
N ALA A 22 6.65 2.64 -1.30
CA ALA A 22 7.12 2.57 -2.67
C ALA A 22 7.69 3.92 -3.12
N VAL A 23 8.72 3.88 -3.95
CA VAL A 23 9.25 5.05 -4.65
C VAL A 23 8.97 4.85 -6.13
N THR A 24 8.29 5.79 -6.78
CA THR A 24 7.96 5.66 -8.21
C THR A 24 8.26 6.93 -8.98
N GLY A 25 8.63 6.76 -10.25
CA GLY A 25 8.59 7.83 -11.25
C GLY A 25 7.18 7.93 -11.86
N LEU A 26 7.11 7.97 -13.19
CA LEU A 26 5.87 8.13 -13.96
C LEU A 26 5.00 6.86 -14.07
N SER A 27 5.43 5.74 -13.49
CA SER A 27 4.68 4.47 -13.51
C SER A 27 4.25 4.09 -12.09
N PRO A 28 3.15 4.67 -11.56
CA PRO A 28 2.65 4.36 -10.24
C PRO A 28 2.03 2.95 -10.12
N GLN A 29 1.79 2.25 -11.25
CA GLN A 29 1.19 0.90 -11.31
C GLN A 29 2.00 -0.16 -10.55
N VAL A 30 3.30 0.05 -10.35
CA VAL A 30 4.13 -0.84 -9.53
C VAL A 30 3.58 -0.97 -8.09
N VAL A 31 2.85 0.04 -7.60
CA VAL A 31 2.16 -0.02 -6.30
C VAL A 31 1.07 -1.10 -6.32
N THR A 32 0.23 -1.12 -7.36
CA THR A 32 -0.83 -2.13 -7.51
C THR A 32 -0.28 -3.53 -7.77
N GLU A 33 0.79 -3.67 -8.58
CA GLU A 33 1.46 -4.95 -8.82
C GLU A 33 2.05 -5.52 -7.52
N THR A 34 2.67 -4.67 -6.72
CA THR A 34 3.24 -5.10 -5.42
C THR A 34 2.14 -5.48 -4.45
N LEU A 35 1.04 -4.71 -4.37
CA LEU A 35 -0.10 -5.05 -3.54
C LEU A 35 -0.74 -6.39 -3.95
N TYR A 36 -0.85 -6.65 -5.26
CA TYR A 36 -1.31 -7.94 -5.78
C TYR A 36 -0.39 -9.07 -5.31
N ALA A 37 0.92 -8.96 -5.53
CA ALA A 37 1.87 -10.00 -5.14
C ALA A 37 1.82 -10.31 -3.62
N LEU A 38 1.76 -9.27 -2.78
CA LEU A 38 1.69 -9.43 -1.32
C LEU A 38 0.40 -10.13 -0.83
N THR A 39 -0.71 -9.95 -1.55
CA THR A 39 -2.03 -10.41 -1.13
C THR A 39 -2.49 -11.70 -1.82
N GLN A 40 -2.00 -11.97 -3.04
CA GLN A 40 -2.46 -13.08 -3.88
C GLN A 40 -1.37 -14.12 -4.17
N GLU A 41 -0.09 -13.73 -4.20
CA GLU A 41 1.00 -14.64 -4.61
C GLU A 41 1.88 -15.10 -3.44
N LEU A 42 2.06 -14.24 -2.42
CA LEU A 42 2.88 -14.57 -1.26
C LEU A 42 2.20 -15.65 -0.38
N ASP A 43 3.00 -16.55 0.18
CA ASP A 43 2.56 -17.54 1.17
C ASP A 43 3.43 -17.46 2.46
N PRO A 44 2.87 -17.04 3.62
CA PRO A 44 1.49 -16.59 3.81
C PRO A 44 1.28 -15.16 3.28
N ALA A 45 0.15 -14.96 2.60
CA ALA A 45 -0.29 -13.65 2.13
C ALA A 45 -0.58 -12.69 3.30
N PHE A 46 -0.42 -11.39 3.08
CA PHE A 46 -0.85 -10.38 4.03
C PHE A 46 -1.26 -9.08 3.34
N VAL A 47 -2.17 -8.35 4.00
CA VAL A 47 -2.62 -7.02 3.52
C VAL A 47 -1.88 -5.93 4.29
N PRO A 48 -1.17 -5.00 3.62
CA PRO A 48 -0.61 -3.82 4.28
C PRO A 48 -1.69 -3.02 5.02
N SER A 49 -1.36 -2.44 6.17
CA SER A 49 -2.28 -1.51 6.85
C SER A 49 -2.31 -0.15 6.18
N GLU A 50 -1.23 0.22 5.49
CA GLU A 50 -1.11 1.48 4.77
C GLU A 50 -0.09 1.39 3.65
N ILE A 51 -0.28 2.23 2.63
CA ILE A 51 0.58 2.38 1.47
C ILE A 51 1.05 3.83 1.44
N HIS A 52 2.35 4.03 1.31
CA HIS A 52 2.95 5.33 1.11
C HIS A 52 3.72 5.35 -0.19
N LEU A 53 3.46 6.37 -1.00
CA LEU A 53 4.15 6.60 -2.25
C LEU A 53 5.08 7.80 -2.10
N ILE A 54 6.35 7.64 -2.43
CA ILE A 54 7.30 8.74 -2.55
C ILE A 54 7.58 8.96 -4.03
N THR A 55 7.44 10.19 -4.53
CA THR A 55 7.58 10.47 -5.96
C THR A 55 7.94 11.94 -6.21
N THR A 56 8.06 12.34 -7.48
CA THR A 56 8.20 13.75 -7.89
C THR A 56 6.83 14.41 -7.99
N ALA A 57 6.78 15.73 -8.19
CA ALA A 57 5.51 16.43 -8.37
C ALA A 57 4.69 15.86 -9.54
N GLU A 58 5.34 15.63 -10.68
CA GLU A 58 4.70 15.01 -11.85
C GLU A 58 4.21 13.60 -11.55
N GLY A 59 5.03 12.76 -10.90
CA GLY A 59 4.62 11.40 -10.55
C GLY A 59 3.46 11.36 -9.54
N ALA A 60 3.32 12.37 -8.68
CA ALA A 60 2.19 12.49 -7.77
C ALA A 60 0.87 12.76 -8.51
N ASP A 61 0.90 13.61 -9.55
CA ASP A 61 -0.28 13.86 -10.38
C ASP A 61 -0.71 12.58 -11.13
N PHE A 62 0.26 11.86 -11.72
CA PHE A 62 -0.02 10.55 -12.31
C PHE A 62 -0.58 9.56 -11.29
N ALA A 63 -0.02 9.49 -10.08
CA ALA A 63 -0.50 8.57 -9.06
C ALA A 63 -1.93 8.87 -8.61
N ARG A 64 -2.28 10.15 -8.44
CA ARG A 64 -3.64 10.57 -8.11
C ARG A 64 -4.64 10.10 -9.17
N HIS A 65 -4.37 10.39 -10.43
CA HIS A 65 -5.25 10.00 -11.54
C HIS A 65 -5.28 8.49 -11.77
N MET A 66 -4.12 7.83 -11.85
CA MET A 66 -4.06 6.42 -12.23
C MET A 66 -4.45 5.47 -11.10
N LEU A 67 -4.18 5.82 -9.84
CA LEU A 67 -4.43 4.94 -8.70
C LEU A 67 -5.64 5.36 -7.88
N LEU A 68 -5.80 6.65 -7.59
CA LEU A 68 -6.73 7.16 -6.58
C LEU A 68 -7.95 7.90 -7.14
N ASP A 69 -8.16 7.87 -8.46
CA ASP A 69 -9.40 8.39 -9.03
C ASP A 69 -10.60 7.56 -8.51
N PRO A 70 -11.64 8.20 -7.95
CA PRO A 70 -12.78 7.47 -7.37
C PRO A 70 -13.57 6.62 -8.38
N ASP A 71 -13.55 6.98 -9.66
CA ASP A 71 -14.33 6.33 -10.71
C ASP A 71 -13.50 5.27 -11.46
N ASP A 72 -12.22 5.53 -11.74
CA ASP A 72 -11.38 4.65 -12.56
C ASP A 72 -10.00 4.27 -11.98
N GLY A 73 -9.72 4.64 -10.72
CA GLY A 73 -8.46 4.37 -10.05
C GLY A 73 -8.12 2.88 -9.94
N ARG A 74 -6.94 2.50 -10.44
CA ARG A 74 -6.47 1.10 -10.48
C ARG A 74 -6.35 0.46 -9.10
N TYR A 75 -6.12 1.25 -8.05
CA TYR A 75 -6.09 0.73 -6.69
C TYR A 75 -7.48 0.25 -6.23
N PHE A 76 -8.52 1.04 -6.49
CA PHE A 76 -9.89 0.66 -6.12
C PHE A 76 -10.39 -0.52 -6.96
N GLN A 77 -10.08 -0.54 -8.26
CA GLN A 77 -10.38 -1.68 -9.14
C GLN A 77 -9.74 -2.97 -8.61
N LEU A 78 -8.43 -2.94 -8.31
CA LEU A 78 -7.73 -4.10 -7.74
C LEU A 78 -8.36 -4.55 -6.41
N CYS A 79 -8.72 -3.61 -5.54
CA CYS A 79 -9.37 -3.96 -4.28
C CYS A 79 -10.72 -4.66 -4.50
N GLN A 80 -11.52 -4.16 -5.43
CA GLN A 80 -12.80 -4.76 -5.81
C GLN A 80 -12.62 -6.16 -6.41
N GLU A 81 -11.70 -6.32 -7.37
CA GLU A 81 -11.45 -7.58 -8.08
C GLU A 81 -10.95 -8.69 -7.15
N HIS A 82 -10.17 -8.35 -6.13
CA HIS A 82 -9.52 -9.30 -5.24
C HIS A 82 -10.10 -9.34 -3.81
N GLY A 83 -11.24 -8.69 -3.58
CA GLY A 83 -11.93 -8.70 -2.29
C GLY A 83 -11.14 -8.03 -1.15
N LEU A 84 -10.29 -7.05 -1.47
CA LEU A 84 -9.61 -6.24 -0.46
C LEU A 84 -10.53 -5.09 -0.01
N ASP A 85 -10.61 -4.88 1.31
CA ASP A 85 -11.32 -3.74 1.87
C ASP A 85 -10.43 -2.49 1.79
N ALA A 86 -10.65 -1.67 0.75
CA ALA A 86 -9.91 -0.43 0.53
C ALA A 86 -10.02 0.54 1.72
N ALA A 87 -11.12 0.52 2.48
CA ALA A 87 -11.27 1.38 3.66
C ALA A 87 -10.37 0.95 4.83
N ARG A 88 -9.82 -0.27 4.79
CA ARG A 88 -8.90 -0.80 5.81
C ARG A 88 -7.43 -0.67 5.45
N ILE A 89 -7.12 -0.28 4.22
CA ILE A 89 -5.77 0.03 3.78
C ILE A 89 -5.67 1.55 3.69
N GLY A 90 -4.84 2.16 4.53
CA GLY A 90 -4.58 3.60 4.43
C GLY A 90 -3.84 3.92 3.13
N PHE A 91 -4.56 4.29 2.08
CA PHE A 91 -4.00 4.79 0.83
C PHE A 91 -4.90 5.86 0.23
N ASP A 92 -4.51 7.10 0.46
CA ASP A 92 -5.18 8.31 0.00
C ASP A 92 -4.12 9.35 -0.40
N GLU A 93 -4.57 10.51 -0.88
CA GLU A 93 -3.68 11.57 -1.35
C GLU A 93 -2.68 12.03 -0.27
N SER A 94 -3.06 12.00 1.01
CA SER A 94 -2.19 12.40 2.13
C SER A 94 -0.95 11.51 2.30
N ARG A 95 -0.92 10.37 1.61
CA ARG A 95 0.18 9.40 1.62
C ARG A 95 1.00 9.40 0.34
N ILE A 96 0.78 10.36 -0.55
CA ILE A 96 1.64 10.66 -1.69
C ILE A 96 2.61 11.78 -1.28
N HIS A 97 3.87 11.42 -1.09
CA HIS A 97 4.93 12.30 -0.64
C HIS A 97 5.75 12.79 -1.82
N VAL A 98 5.66 14.09 -2.11
CA VAL A 98 6.45 14.72 -3.17
C VAL A 98 7.82 15.10 -2.64
N ILE A 99 8.87 14.54 -3.23
CA ILE A 99 10.23 15.03 -3.03
C ILE A 99 10.40 16.33 -3.81
N SER A 100 10.71 17.40 -3.08
CA SER A 100 11.05 18.71 -3.64
C SER A 100 12.42 19.17 -3.11
N ARG A 101 13.07 20.05 -3.87
CA ARG A 101 14.25 20.77 -3.36
C ARG A 101 13.75 21.89 -2.44
N ALA A 102 14.35 21.99 -1.26
CA ALA A 102 14.10 23.08 -0.31
C ALA A 102 14.67 24.42 -0.81
#